data_AF-C8X6P2-F1
#
_entry.id   AF-C8X6P2-F1
#
_cell.length_a   1.000
_cell.length_b   1.000
_cell.length_c   1.000
_cell.angle_alpha   90.00
_cell.angle_beta   90.00
_cell.angle_gamma   90.00
#
_symmetry.space_group_name_H-M   'P 1'
#
loop_
_entity.id
_entity.type
_entity.pdbx_description
1 polymer ?
#
loop_
_entity_poly.entity_id
_entity_poly.type
_entity_poly.pdbx_seq_one_letter_code
_entity_poly.pdbx_strand_id
1 'polypeptide(L)'
;MVNTAVSEWLAMQAHPRVRFVTLETGERRAALVDGPQVWTVAEAWLDHPPADRDAARLGEVLGLSPVSTEAALAYWADHRPEIDGIIERHRTAQDEALAAWEQRQPPAPG
;
A
#
# COMPACT_ATOMS: atom_id res chain seq x y z
N MET A 1 -20.59 -14.57 -7.60
CA MET A 1 -19.12 -14.63 -7.60
C MET A 1 -18.65 -13.90 -8.83
N VAL A 2 -18.22 -12.65 -8.67
CA VAL A 2 -17.54 -11.95 -9.77
C VAL A 2 -16.22 -12.68 -9.98
N ASN A 3 -15.88 -13.02 -11.22
CA ASN A 3 -14.67 -13.76 -11.53
C ASN A 3 -13.46 -12.85 -11.23
N THR A 4 -12.80 -13.06 -10.09
CA THR A 4 -11.67 -12.22 -9.61
C THR A 4 -10.59 -12.05 -10.67
N ALA A 5 -10.29 -13.10 -11.45
CA ALA A 5 -9.31 -13.02 -12.53
C ALA A 5 -9.74 -12.05 -13.65
N VAL A 6 -11.04 -11.94 -13.94
CA VAL A 6 -11.58 -10.98 -14.92
C VAL A 6 -11.54 -9.56 -14.36
N SER A 7 -11.88 -9.36 -13.09
CA SER A 7 -11.78 -8.04 -12.44
C SER A 7 -10.33 -7.55 -12.39
N GLU A 8 -9.39 -8.42 -12.04
CA GLU A 8 -7.96 -8.10 -12.03
C GLU A 8 -7.45 -7.78 -13.45
N TRP A 9 -7.86 -8.56 -14.45
CA TRP A 9 -7.48 -8.29 -15.84
C TRP A 9 -8.03 -6.95 -16.33
N LEU A 10 -9.28 -6.60 -16.01
CA LEU A 10 -9.86 -5.30 -16.33
C LEU A 10 -9.14 -4.15 -15.61
N ALA A 11 -8.78 -4.35 -14.35
CA ALA A 11 -8.00 -3.37 -13.60
C ALA A 11 -6.61 -3.17 -14.21
N MET A 12 -5.94 -4.23 -14.68
CA MET A 12 -4.66 -4.13 -15.37
C MET A 12 -4.75 -3.46 -16.75
N GLN A 13 -5.88 -3.58 -17.45
CA GLN A 13 -6.09 -2.85 -18.70
C GLN A 13 -6.25 -1.35 -18.46
N ALA A 14 -6.93 -0.95 -17.37
CA ALA A 14 -7.01 0.44 -16.96
C ALA A 14 -5.69 0.97 -16.38
N HIS A 15 -4.91 0.09 -15.73
CA HIS A 15 -3.68 0.41 -15.03
C HIS A 15 -2.52 -0.50 -15.48
N PRO A 16 -1.92 -0.27 -16.66
CA PRO A 16 -0.94 -1.17 -17.27
C PRO A 16 0.38 -1.28 -16.49
N ARG A 17 0.60 -0.40 -15.51
CA ARG A 17 1.76 -0.42 -14.61
C ARG A 17 1.49 -1.16 -13.31
N VAL A 18 0.30 -1.70 -13.13
CA VAL A 18 -0.08 -2.52 -11.97
C VAL A 18 -0.15 -3.98 -12.38
N ARG A 19 0.35 -4.84 -11.52
CA ARG A 19 0.25 -6.30 -11.59
C ARG A 19 -0.23 -6.84 -10.25
N PHE A 20 -0.76 -8.05 -10.26
CA PHE A 20 -1.13 -8.74 -9.02
C PHE A 20 -0.03 -9.73 -8.63
N VAL A 21 0.40 -9.65 -7.36
CA VAL A 21 1.36 -10.57 -6.75
C VAL A 21 0.67 -11.44 -5.72
N THR A 22 0.99 -12.72 -5.68
CA THR A 22 0.50 -13.65 -4.65
C THR A 22 1.48 -13.64 -3.48
N LEU A 23 0.97 -13.37 -2.28
CA LEU A 23 1.71 -13.46 -1.03
C LEU A 23 1.79 -14.91 -0.53
N GLU A 24 2.68 -15.15 0.43
CA GLU A 24 2.81 -16.46 1.11
C GLU A 24 1.51 -16.91 1.78
N THR A 25 0.67 -15.96 2.20
CA THR A 25 -0.66 -16.20 2.77
C THR A 25 -1.71 -16.62 1.73
N GLY A 26 -1.37 -16.60 0.43
CA GLY A 26 -2.28 -16.83 -0.69
C GLY A 26 -3.08 -15.60 -1.13
N GLU A 27 -3.02 -14.49 -0.39
CA GLU A 27 -3.65 -13.22 -0.78
C GLU A 27 -3.01 -12.65 -2.05
N ARG A 28 -3.83 -12.15 -2.98
CA ARG A 28 -3.35 -11.41 -4.17
C ARG A 28 -3.38 -9.92 -3.89
N ARG A 29 -2.31 -9.20 -4.20
CA ARG A 29 -2.19 -7.76 -3.97
C ARG A 29 -1.71 -7.01 -5.20
N ALA A 30 -2.26 -5.82 -5.41
CA ALA A 30 -1.80 -4.90 -6.43
C ALA A 30 -0.38 -4.39 -6.11
N ALA A 31 0.50 -4.47 -7.10
CA ALA A 31 1.87 -3.96 -7.04
C ALA A 31 2.25 -3.28 -8.35
N LEU A 32 3.16 -2.32 -8.28
CA LEU A 32 3.77 -1.77 -9.47
C LEU A 32 4.60 -2.85 -10.18
N VAL A 33 4.63 -2.80 -11.52
CA VAL A 33 5.40 -3.77 -12.35
C VAL A 33 6.86 -3.85 -11.87
N ASP A 34 7.51 -2.69 -11.73
CA ASP A 34 8.91 -2.56 -11.30
C ASP A 34 9.04 -1.88 -9.93
N GLY A 35 8.09 -2.11 -9.03
CA GLY A 35 8.05 -1.35 -7.78
C GLY A 35 7.33 -2.05 -6.63
N PRO A 36 7.06 -1.31 -5.55
CA PRO A 36 6.43 -1.84 -4.35
C PRO A 36 4.94 -2.15 -4.58
N GLN A 37 4.31 -2.69 -3.54
CA GLN A 37 2.87 -2.88 -3.51
C GLN A 37 2.16 -1.51 -3.50
N VAL A 38 1.00 -1.39 -4.15
CA VAL A 38 0.30 -0.11 -4.27
C VAL A 38 -0.11 0.43 -2.89
N TRP A 39 -0.45 -0.46 -1.95
CA TRP A 39 -0.85 -0.06 -0.60
C TRP A 39 0.25 0.69 0.17
N THR A 40 1.54 0.40 -0.06
CA THR A 40 2.63 1.11 0.63
C THR A 40 2.80 2.53 0.11
N VAL A 41 2.56 2.73 -1.19
CA VAL A 41 2.58 4.07 -1.80
C VAL A 41 1.39 4.89 -1.29
N ALA A 42 0.22 4.27 -1.21
CA ALA A 42 -0.99 4.89 -0.66
C ALA A 42 -0.87 5.22 0.83
N GLU A 43 -0.26 4.33 1.63
CA GLU A 43 0.02 4.60 3.05
C GLU A 43 0.94 5.81 3.21
N ALA A 44 2.09 5.83 2.52
CA ALA A 44 3.03 6.94 2.57
C ALA A 44 2.39 8.27 2.12
N TRP A 45 1.48 8.23 1.14
CA TRP A 45 0.68 9.39 0.74
C TRP A 45 -0.30 9.85 1.84
N LEU A 46 -0.94 8.90 2.52
CA LEU A 46 -1.89 9.17 3.59
C LEU A 46 -1.25 9.70 4.86
N ASP A 47 0.01 9.35 5.13
CA ASP A 47 0.79 9.86 6.27
C ASP A 47 1.08 11.37 6.19
N HIS A 48 0.89 11.96 5.01
CA HIS A 48 0.97 13.41 4.83
C HIS A 48 -0.44 14.03 4.89
N PRO A 49 -0.62 15.19 5.55
CA PRO A 49 -1.87 15.91 5.54
C PRO A 49 -2.20 16.39 4.12
N PRO A 50 -3.49 16.51 3.73
CA PRO A 50 -3.87 16.84 2.35
C PRO A 50 -3.21 18.09 1.75
N ALA A 51 -2.90 19.09 2.57
CA ALA A 51 -2.25 20.33 2.14
C ALA A 51 -0.77 20.15 1.73
N ASP A 52 -0.11 19.10 2.23
CA ASP A 52 1.33 18.86 2.02
C ASP A 52 1.60 17.72 1.04
N ARG A 53 0.55 17.14 0.45
CA ARG A 53 0.65 16.01 -0.47
C ARG A 53 1.13 16.48 -1.84
N ASP A 54 2.27 15.95 -2.23
CA ASP A 54 2.89 16.20 -3.54
C ASP A 54 3.41 14.87 -4.11
N ALA A 55 2.94 14.52 -5.31
CA ALA A 55 3.23 13.22 -5.91
C ALA A 55 4.68 13.12 -6.39
N ALA A 56 5.28 14.24 -6.83
CA ALA A 56 6.69 14.27 -7.24
C ALA A 56 7.58 14.03 -6.02
N ARG A 57 7.32 14.74 -4.91
CA ARG A 57 8.04 14.56 -3.65
C ARG A 57 7.88 13.16 -3.08
N LEU A 58 6.67 12.60 -3.12
CA LEU A 58 6.44 11.21 -2.72
C LEU A 58 7.29 10.24 -3.56
N GLY A 59 7.30 10.44 -4.88
CA GLY A 59 8.11 9.65 -5.80
C GLY A 59 9.61 9.72 -5.47
N GLU A 60 10.13 10.92 -5.21
CA GLU A 60 11.53 11.10 -4.80
C GLU A 60 11.87 10.35 -3.51
N VAL A 61 11.01 10.47 -2.48
CA VAL A 61 11.20 9.80 -1.19
C VAL A 61 11.17 8.27 -1.34
N LEU A 62 10.29 7.75 -2.19
CA LEU A 62 10.13 6.31 -2.42
C LEU A 62 11.08 5.76 -3.49
N GLY A 63 11.88 6.59 -4.15
CA GLY A 63 12.74 6.19 -5.27
C GLY A 63 11.95 5.73 -6.50
N LEU A 64 10.72 6.21 -6.69
CA LEU A 64 9.84 5.88 -7.79
C LEU A 64 9.93 6.93 -8.91
N SER A 65 9.90 6.46 -10.16
CA SER A 65 9.71 7.35 -11.30
C SER A 65 8.35 8.08 -11.18
N PRO A 66 8.21 9.33 -11.65
CA PRO A 66 6.92 10.05 -11.61
C PRO A 66 5.75 9.25 -12.19
N VAL A 67 5.98 8.56 -13.31
CA VAL A 67 4.93 7.74 -13.97
C VAL A 67 4.47 6.57 -13.10
N SER A 68 5.36 5.97 -12.31
CA SER A 68 5.01 4.86 -11.42
C SER A 68 4.29 5.35 -10.17
N THR A 69 4.69 6.51 -9.64
CA THR A 69 3.97 7.16 -8.53
C THR A 69 2.55 7.52 -8.94
N GLU A 70 2.37 8.18 -10.07
CA GLU A 70 1.04 8.51 -10.62
C GLU A 70 0.20 7.25 -10.88
N ALA A 71 0.79 6.20 -11.44
CA ALA A 71 0.07 4.95 -11.66
C ALA A 71 -0.42 4.29 -10.36
N ALA A 72 0.40 4.30 -9.30
CA ALA A 72 -0.01 3.79 -8.00
C ALA A 72 -1.13 4.62 -7.38
N LEU A 73 -1.02 5.96 -7.41
CA LEU A 73 -2.04 6.86 -6.88
C LEU A 73 -3.36 6.78 -7.66
N ALA A 74 -3.29 6.64 -8.99
CA ALA A 74 -4.47 6.45 -9.84
C ALA A 74 -5.16 5.11 -9.55
N TYR A 75 -4.41 4.01 -9.47
CA TYR A 75 -4.99 2.71 -9.11
C TYR A 75 -5.65 2.76 -7.73
N TRP A 76 -4.96 3.37 -6.75
CA TRP A 76 -5.51 3.55 -5.40
C TRP A 76 -6.80 4.37 -5.40
N ALA A 77 -6.88 5.46 -6.16
CA ALA A 77 -8.09 6.28 -6.27
C ALA A 77 -9.30 5.47 -6.79
N ASP A 78 -9.06 4.55 -7.72
CA ASP A 78 -10.10 3.66 -8.28
C ASP A 78 -10.45 2.49 -7.34
N HIS A 79 -9.54 2.09 -6.45
CA HIS A 79 -9.66 0.89 -5.60
C HIS A 79 -9.55 1.21 -4.10
N ARG A 80 -10.00 2.41 -3.71
CA ARG A 80 -9.91 2.92 -2.32
C ARG A 80 -10.38 1.92 -1.26
N PRO A 81 -11.56 1.28 -1.38
CA PRO A 81 -12.04 0.39 -0.32
C PRO A 81 -11.14 -0.82 -0.06
N GLU A 82 -10.54 -1.37 -1.12
CA GLU A 82 -9.63 -2.51 -1.01
C GLU A 82 -8.33 -2.08 -0.33
N ILE A 83 -7.69 -1.06 -0.88
CA ILE A 83 -6.35 -0.64 -0.46
C ILE A 83 -6.39 -0.02 0.94
N ASP A 84 -7.37 0.82 1.25
CA ASP A 84 -7.52 1.41 2.59
C ASP A 84 -7.77 0.31 3.64
N GLY A 85 -8.51 -0.74 3.27
CA GLY A 85 -8.70 -1.90 4.14
C GLY A 85 -7.42 -2.70 4.40
N ILE A 86 -6.50 -2.77 3.42
CA ILE A 86 -5.17 -3.39 3.61
C ILE A 86 -4.33 -2.56 4.58
N ILE A 87 -4.32 -1.24 4.39
CA ILE A 87 -3.57 -0.30 5.24
C ILE A 87 -4.04 -0.40 6.69
N GLU A 88 -5.35 -0.38 6.92
CA GLU A 88 -5.90 -0.47 8.28
C GLU A 88 -5.51 -1.77 8.99
N ARG A 89 -5.61 -2.91 8.29
CA ARG A 89 -5.16 -4.21 8.84
C ARG A 89 -3.67 -4.19 9.17
N HIS A 90 -2.86 -3.54 8.33
CA HIS A 90 -1.43 -3.47 8.55
C HIS A 90 -1.09 -2.60 9.77
N ARG A 91 -1.72 -1.44 9.91
CA ARG A 91 -1.55 -0.55 11.06
C ARG A 91 -1.96 -1.22 12.37
N THR A 92 -3.13 -1.88 12.39
CA THR A 92 -3.57 -2.64 13.58
C THR A 92 -2.55 -3.70 13.97
N ALA A 93 -2.03 -4.47 13.00
CA ALA A 93 -1.02 -5.50 13.28
C ALA A 93 0.31 -4.91 13.77
N GLN A 94 0.72 -3.74 13.29
CA GLN A 94 1.91 -3.04 13.79
C GLN A 94 1.71 -2.57 15.24
N ASP A 95 0.55 -1.97 15.54
CA ASP A 95 0.22 -1.49 16.89
C ASP A 95 0.18 -2.63 17.91
N GLU A 96 -0.43 -3.76 17.54
CA GLU A 96 -0.45 -4.96 18.38
C GLU A 96 0.97 -5.51 18.64
N ALA A 97 1.82 -5.53 17.61
CA ALA A 97 3.20 -5.99 17.74
C ALA A 97 4.03 -5.05 18.64
N LEU A 98 3.83 -3.73 18.53
CA LEU A 98 4.47 -2.74 19.38
C LEU A 98 4.03 -2.88 20.85
N ALA A 99 2.72 -2.95 21.11
CA ALA A 99 2.18 -3.17 22.44
C ALA A 99 2.70 -4.48 23.09
N ALA A 100 2.77 -5.57 22.31
CA ALA A 100 3.33 -6.83 22.78
C ALA A 100 4.84 -6.78 23.04
N TRP A 101 5.57 -5.89 22.36
CA TRP A 101 6.98 -5.66 22.62
C TRP A 101 7.20 -4.81 23.88
N GLU A 102 6.44 -3.75 24.09
CA GLU A 102 6.50 -2.89 25.28
C GLU A 102 6.22 -3.67 26.56
N GLN A 103 5.23 -4.56 26.55
CA GLN A 103 4.91 -5.45 27.69
C GLN A 103 6.04 -6.42 28.05
N ARG A 104 6.97 -6.69 27.12
CA ARG A 104 8.11 -7.59 27.33
C ARG A 104 9.39 -6.86 27.72
N GLN A 105 9.40 -5.51 27.71
CA GLN A 105 10.58 -4.78 28.17
C GLN A 105 10.67 -4.78 29.71
N PRO A 106 11.84 -5.12 30.28
CA PRO A 106 12.06 -4.92 31.71
C PRO A 106 12.04 -3.42 32.02
N PRO A 107 11.55 -3.00 33.19
CA PRO A 107 11.59 -1.58 33.57
C PRO A 107 13.04 -1.09 33.56
N ALA A 108 13.27 0.10 32.99
CA ALA A 108 14.58 0.74 32.98
C ALA A 108 15.13 0.82 34.41
N PRO A 109 16.42 0.51 34.66
CA PRO A 109 17.00 0.64 35.98
C PRO A 109 16.95 2.12 36.41
N GLY A 110 16.35 2.37 37.57
CA GLY A 110 16.25 3.68 38.21
C GLY A 110 17.53 4.14 38.87
#